data_AF-A0AAU9V3G3-F1
#
_entry.id   AF-A0AAU9V3G3-F1
#
_cell.length_a   1.000
_cell.length_b   1.000
_cell.length_c   1.000
_cell.angle_alpha   90.00
_cell.angle_beta   90.00
_cell.angle_gamma   90.00
#
_symmetry.space_group_name_H-M   'P 1'
#
loop_
_entity.id
_entity.type
_entity.pdbx_description
1 polymer ?
#
loop_
_entity_poly.entity_id
_entity_poly.type
_entity_poly.pdbx_seq_one_letter_code
_entity_poly.pdbx_strand_id
1 'polypeptide(L)'
;MNSNLLLFFIVFMLFDINIIFSDDLQSLIYNLRDGPQLYRKYVEKFNKTFKGDEEYRDRYSNFMKTLRVINEINSQPGSEKVRPNKYADLSDFERSNIEGTTKIDPELKIQMKGRKPSVDSLFIFDV
;
A
#
# COMPACT_ATOMS: atom_id res chain seq x y z
N MET A 1 -9.44 46.82 6.51
CA MET A 1 -8.82 45.47 6.56
C MET A 1 -7.34 45.67 6.78
N ASN A 2 -6.79 45.11 7.85
CA ASN A 2 -5.41 45.39 8.26
C ASN A 2 -4.45 44.60 7.37
N SER A 3 -3.61 45.29 6.59
CA SER A 3 -2.67 44.68 5.64
C SER A 3 -1.72 43.66 6.28
N ASN A 4 -1.45 43.79 7.58
CA ASN A 4 -0.65 42.85 8.34
C ASN A 4 -1.33 41.48 8.50
N LEU A 5 -2.67 41.43 8.58
CA LEU A 5 -3.41 40.16 8.72
C LEU A 5 -3.36 39.36 7.41
N LEU A 6 -3.44 40.02 6.25
CA LEU A 6 -3.36 39.39 4.94
C LEU A 6 -1.98 38.74 4.70
N LEU A 7 -0.90 39.40 5.16
CA LEU A 7 0.47 38.90 5.06
C LEU A 7 0.69 37.64 5.90
N PHE A 8 0.13 37.58 7.11
CA PHE A 8 0.15 36.36 7.93
C PHE A 8 -0.59 35.19 7.28
N PHE A 9 -1.75 35.43 6.65
CA PHE A 9 -2.49 34.39 5.91
C PHE A 9 -1.74 33.87 4.68
N ILE A 10 -1.04 34.73 3.94
CA ILE A 10 -0.24 34.33 2.77
C ILE A 10 1.00 33.54 3.18
N VAL A 11 1.67 33.92 4.28
CA VAL A 11 2.82 33.17 4.80
C VAL A 11 2.38 31.80 5.33
N PHE A 12 1.22 31.68 5.98
CA PHE A 12 0.67 30.40 6.43
C PHE A 12 0.32 29.49 5.24
N MET A 13 -0.35 30.03 4.22
CA MET A 13 -0.68 29.29 2.98
C MET A 13 0.56 28.81 2.19
N LEU A 14 1.68 29.53 2.25
CA LEU A 14 2.94 29.13 1.59
C LEU A 14 3.76 28.13 2.43
N PHE A 15 3.55 28.07 3.75
CA PHE A 15 4.22 27.12 4.63
C PHE A 15 3.61 25.71 4.51
N ASP A 16 2.30 25.61 4.28
CA ASP A 16 1.60 24.33 4.12
C ASP A 16 1.94 23.59 2.80
N ILE A 17 2.57 24.25 1.83
CA ILE A 17 2.91 23.67 0.52
C ILE A 17 4.30 22.99 0.51
N ASN A 18 5.17 23.25 1.49
CA ASN A 18 6.57 22.78 1.48
C ASN A 18 6.85 21.51 2.31
N ILE A 19 5.83 20.69 2.58
CA ILE A 19 6.04 19.34 3.14
C ILE A 19 5.52 18.28 2.15
N ILE A 20 5.95 18.36 0.90
CA ILE A 20 6.08 17.17 0.06
C ILE A 20 7.46 16.59 0.40
N PHE A 21 7.58 16.07 1.63
CA PHE A 21 8.82 15.45 2.09
C PHE A 21 9.12 14.27 1.16
N SER A 22 10.25 14.38 0.48
CA SER A 22 10.77 13.38 -0.45
C SER A 22 11.06 12.08 0.30
N ASP A 23 10.08 11.20 0.35
CA ASP A 23 10.12 9.91 1.06
C ASP A 23 10.78 8.80 0.21
N ASP A 24 11.67 9.16 -0.73
CA ASP A 24 11.97 8.31 -1.88
C ASP A 24 13.43 7.85 -1.95
N LEU A 25 13.96 7.31 -0.85
CA LEU A 25 15.15 6.45 -0.87
C LEU A 25 15.38 5.61 0.40
N GLN A 26 14.36 5.44 1.24
CA GLN A 26 14.45 4.52 2.38
C GLN A 26 14.08 3.10 1.96
N SER A 27 14.76 2.13 2.58
CA SER A 27 14.44 0.70 2.60
C SER A 27 12.99 0.41 2.22
N LEU A 28 12.78 -0.26 1.08
CA LEU A 28 11.47 -0.66 0.55
C LEU A 28 10.78 -1.77 1.39
N ILE A 29 11.12 -1.86 2.67
CA ILE A 29 10.50 -2.71 3.68
C ILE A 29 9.55 -1.85 4.51
N TYR A 30 8.28 -2.20 4.49
CA TYR A 30 7.21 -1.53 5.21
C TYR A 30 7.09 -2.07 6.64
N ASN A 31 6.98 -1.19 7.63
CA ASN A 31 6.61 -1.60 8.98
C ASN A 31 5.10 -1.87 9.06
N LEU A 32 4.71 -3.13 9.23
CA LEU A 32 3.29 -3.52 9.25
C LEU A 32 2.50 -2.94 10.44
N ARG A 33 3.19 -2.46 11.49
CA ARG A 33 2.54 -1.73 12.61
C ARG A 33 1.97 -0.39 12.17
N ASP A 34 2.53 0.20 11.13
CA ASP A 34 2.07 1.46 10.55
C ASP A 34 0.94 1.25 9.52
N GLY A 35 0.40 0.02 9.45
CA GLY A 35 -0.63 -0.42 8.51
C GLY A 35 -1.77 0.59 8.28
N PRO A 36 -2.43 1.11 9.33
CA PRO A 36 -3.52 2.09 9.15
C PRO A 36 -3.07 3.36 8.41
N GLN A 37 -1.86 3.85 8.70
CA GLN A 37 -1.32 5.07 8.09
C GLN A 37 -0.84 4.80 6.67
N LEU A 38 -0.19 3.66 6.44
CA LEU A 38 0.22 3.19 5.11
C LEU A 38 -0.99 3.02 4.18
N TYR A 39 -2.08 2.44 4.70
CA TYR A 39 -3.29 2.26 3.91
C TYR A 39 -4.02 3.56 3.63
N ARG A 40 -4.07 4.49 4.60
CA ARG A 40 -4.61 5.83 4.35
C ARG A 40 -3.86 6.54 3.21
N LYS A 41 -2.53 6.57 3.26
CA LYS A 41 -1.69 7.11 2.18
C LYS A 41 -1.94 6.41 0.84
N TYR A 42 -2.15 5.09 0.84
CA TYR A 42 -2.47 4.32 -0.35
C TYR A 42 -3.82 4.71 -0.97
N VAL A 43 -4.86 4.82 -0.13
CA VAL A 43 -6.21 5.23 -0.53
C VAL A 43 -6.19 6.60 -1.17
N GLU A 44 -5.49 7.56 -0.54
CA GLU A 44 -5.28 8.91 -1.08
C GLU A 44 -4.51 8.88 -2.39
N LYS A 45 -3.36 8.19 -2.45
CA LYS A 45 -2.50 8.11 -3.64
C LYS A 45 -3.22 7.59 -4.88
N PHE A 46 -4.13 6.62 -4.71
CA PHE A 46 -4.85 5.99 -5.80
C PHE A 46 -6.32 6.41 -5.91
N ASN A 47 -6.73 7.46 -5.19
CA ASN A 47 -8.10 7.99 -5.17
C ASN A 47 -9.16 6.88 -5.02
N LYS A 48 -8.95 5.99 -4.04
CA LYS A 48 -9.83 4.85 -3.81
C LYS A 48 -11.14 5.30 -3.14
N THR A 49 -12.25 4.76 -3.62
CA THR A 49 -13.59 4.96 -3.06
C THR A 49 -14.19 3.62 -2.69
N PHE A 50 -14.95 3.57 -1.61
CA PHE A 50 -15.56 2.34 -1.08
C PHE A 50 -17.05 2.54 -0.87
N LYS A 51 -17.83 1.47 -1.04
CA LYS A 51 -19.28 1.49 -0.85
C LYS A 51 -19.68 1.63 0.63
N GLY A 52 -18.79 1.24 1.54
CA GLY A 52 -18.99 1.35 2.98
C GLY A 52 -17.86 0.70 3.78
N ASP A 53 -18.04 0.66 5.10
CA ASP A 53 -17.01 0.24 6.05
C ASP A 53 -16.60 -1.23 5.89
N GLU A 54 -17.53 -2.09 5.48
CA GLU A 54 -17.24 -3.50 5.22
C GLU A 54 -16.23 -3.66 4.09
N GLU A 55 -16.49 -3.02 2.94
CA GLU A 55 -15.56 -3.05 1.81
C GLU A 55 -14.20 -2.44 2.20
N TYR A 56 -14.19 -1.34 2.96
CA TYR A 56 -12.93 -0.75 3.43
C TYR A 56 -12.10 -1.73 4.28
N ARG A 57 -12.74 -2.47 5.19
CA ARG A 57 -12.06 -3.47 6.04
C ARG A 57 -11.49 -4.62 5.21
N ASP A 58 -12.23 -5.12 4.23
CA ASP A 58 -11.78 -6.20 3.35
C ASP A 58 -10.59 -5.76 2.50
N ARG A 59 -10.68 -4.56 1.94
CA ARG A 59 -9.62 -3.96 1.12
C ARG A 59 -8.35 -3.69 1.95
N TYR A 60 -8.51 -3.22 3.19
CA TYR A 60 -7.40 -3.06 4.12
C TYR A 60 -6.71 -4.40 4.42
N SER A 61 -7.49 -5.46 4.70
CA SER A 61 -6.95 -6.80 4.93
C SER A 61 -6.14 -7.32 3.74
N ASN A 62 -6.64 -7.15 2.52
CA ASN A 62 -5.94 -7.53 1.30
C ASN A 62 -4.66 -6.72 1.09
N PHE A 63 -4.70 -5.41 1.35
CA PHE A 63 -3.53 -4.55 1.27
C PHE A 63 -2.42 -4.98 2.24
N MET A 64 -2.77 -5.32 3.49
CA MET A 64 -1.80 -5.79 4.48
C MET A 64 -1.15 -7.12 4.07
N LYS A 65 -1.91 -8.03 3.44
CA LYS A 65 -1.36 -9.26 2.86
C LYS A 65 -0.37 -8.92 1.74
N THR A 66 -0.73 -8.02 0.84
CA THR A 66 0.17 -7.57 -0.24
C THR A 66 1.46 -6.93 0.30
N LEU A 67 1.38 -6.08 1.34
CA LEU A 67 2.57 -5.48 1.97
C LEU A 67 3.53 -6.53 2.56
N ARG A 68 2.99 -7.60 3.16
CA ARG A 68 3.83 -8.69 3.68
C ARG A 68 4.62 -9.35 2.56
N VAL A 69 3.97 -9.66 1.43
CA VAL A 69 4.65 -10.29 0.29
C VAL A 69 5.68 -9.33 -0.33
N ILE A 70 5.36 -8.04 -0.43
CA ILE A 70 6.32 -7.03 -0.89
C ILE A 70 7.54 -6.96 0.02
N ASN A 71 7.36 -6.98 1.34
CA ASN A 71 8.48 -7.03 2.28
C ASN A 71 9.34 -8.27 2.09
N GLU A 72 8.72 -9.43 1.89
CA GLU A 72 9.45 -10.68 1.65
C GLU A 72 10.32 -10.57 0.39
N ILE A 73 9.79 -10.06 -0.73
CA ILE A 73 10.56 -9.84 -1.96
C ILE A 73 11.66 -8.84 -1.73
N ASN A 74 11.33 -7.71 -1.12
CA ASN A 74 12.28 -6.63 -0.92
C ASN A 74 13.36 -7.00 0.11
N SER A 75 13.15 -8.01 0.94
CA SER A 75 14.16 -8.53 1.85
C SER A 75 15.19 -9.45 1.16
N GLN A 76 14.87 -10.00 -0.02
CA GLN A 76 15.76 -10.89 -0.74
C GLN A 76 16.96 -10.12 -1.33
N PRO A 77 18.21 -10.60 -1.15
CA PRO A 77 19.38 -10.04 -1.83
C PRO A 77 19.27 -10.22 -3.35
N GLY A 78 19.58 -9.18 -4.12
CA GLY A 78 19.56 -9.25 -5.59
C GLY A 78 18.18 -9.22 -6.25
N SER A 79 17.09 -9.18 -5.48
CA SER A 79 15.73 -8.96 -6.03
C SER A 79 15.52 -7.52 -6.48
N GLU A 80 14.75 -7.34 -7.55
CA GLU A 80 14.22 -6.03 -7.91
C GLU A 80 13.22 -5.59 -6.82
N LYS A 81 13.34 -4.34 -6.36
CA LYS A 81 12.51 -3.85 -5.27
C LYS A 81 11.15 -3.39 -5.80
N VAL A 82 10.10 -4.02 -5.29
CA VAL A 82 8.70 -3.79 -5.72
C VAL A 82 7.95 -2.88 -4.74
N ARG A 83 6.92 -2.18 -5.23
CA ARG A 83 6.08 -1.25 -4.45
C ARG A 83 4.59 -1.61 -4.62
N PRO A 84 3.71 -1.22 -3.68
CA PRO A 84 2.27 -1.32 -3.86
C PRO A 84 1.80 -0.51 -5.08
N ASN A 85 1.06 -1.15 -5.96
CA ASN A 85 0.39 -0.53 -7.11
C ASN A 85 -1.11 -0.31 -6.82
N LYS A 86 -1.85 0.30 -7.75
CA LYS A 86 -3.29 0.59 -7.61
C LYS A 86 -4.23 -0.60 -7.40
N TYR A 87 -3.73 -1.83 -7.43
CA TYR A 87 -4.46 -3.09 -7.25
C TYR A 87 -4.02 -3.84 -5.99
N ALA A 88 -3.18 -3.24 -5.13
CA ALA A 88 -2.61 -3.90 -3.96
C ALA A 88 -3.65 -4.31 -2.90
N ASP A 89 -4.82 -3.68 -2.90
CA ASP A 89 -5.95 -3.92 -2.00
C ASP A 89 -7.01 -4.88 -2.56
N LEU A 90 -6.78 -5.41 -3.77
CA LEU A 90 -7.67 -6.40 -4.38
C LEU A 90 -7.32 -7.82 -3.91
N SER A 91 -8.33 -8.68 -3.83
CA SER A 91 -8.14 -10.12 -3.62
C SER A 91 -7.50 -10.78 -4.84
N ASP A 92 -6.97 -12.00 -4.68
CA ASP A 92 -6.40 -12.76 -5.80
C ASP A 92 -7.41 -13.01 -6.93
N PHE A 93 -8.66 -13.31 -6.56
CA PHE A 93 -9.76 -13.52 -7.50
C PHE A 93 -10.10 -12.25 -8.29
N GLU A 94 -10.20 -11.11 -7.62
CA GLU A 94 -10.46 -9.84 -8.31
C GLU A 94 -9.30 -9.47 -9.24
N ARG A 95 -8.06 -9.72 -8.81
CA ARG A 95 -6.87 -9.45 -9.62
C ARG A 95 -6.80 -10.32 -10.87
N SER A 96 -7.22 -11.58 -10.80
CA SER A 96 -7.21 -12.50 -11.94
C SER A 96 -8.20 -12.11 -13.05
N ASN A 97 -9.23 -11.34 -12.70
CA ASN A 97 -10.29 -10.93 -13.62
C ASN A 97 -10.04 -9.58 -14.30
N ILE A 98 -8.92 -8.91 -14.01
CA ILE A 98 -8.57 -7.64 -14.66
C ILE A 98 -7.62 -7.93 -15.82
N GLU A 99 -8.05 -7.60 -17.04
CA GLU A 99 -7.21 -7.71 -18.24
C GLU A 99 -5.97 -6.80 -18.11
N GLY A 100 -4.77 -7.33 -18.40
CA GLY A 100 -3.52 -6.57 -18.34
C GLY A 100 -2.89 -6.44 -16.94
N THR A 101 -3.33 -7.20 -15.93
CA THR A 101 -2.74 -7.20 -14.57
C THR A 101 -1.57 -8.14 -14.35
N THR A 102 -0.71 -8.33 -15.36
CA THR A 102 0.70 -8.71 -15.15
C THR A 102 1.49 -7.66 -14.36
N LYS A 103 0.82 -6.83 -13.53
CA LYS A 103 1.38 -5.76 -12.73
C LYS A 103 1.14 -5.93 -11.24
N ILE A 104 0.72 -7.10 -10.75
CA ILE A 104 1.61 -7.64 -9.73
C ILE A 104 2.80 -8.11 -10.57
N ASP A 105 3.99 -7.56 -10.34
CA ASP A 105 5.22 -7.94 -11.05
C ASP A 105 5.17 -9.45 -11.36
N PRO A 106 5.34 -9.91 -12.61
CA PRO A 106 5.25 -11.34 -12.94
C PRO A 106 6.02 -12.23 -11.96
N GLU A 107 7.07 -11.71 -11.34
CA GLU A 107 7.82 -12.33 -10.24
C GLU A 107 6.98 -12.75 -9.03
N LEU A 108 6.04 -11.92 -8.57
CA LEU A 108 5.15 -12.24 -7.43
C LEU A 108 4.24 -13.44 -7.74
N LYS A 109 3.73 -13.51 -8.98
CA LYS A 109 2.88 -14.63 -9.41
C LYS A 109 3.69 -15.90 -9.65
N ILE A 110 4.92 -15.78 -10.17
CA ILE A 110 5.85 -16.90 -10.37
C ILE A 110 6.31 -17.48 -9.02
N GLN A 111 6.58 -16.64 -8.01
CA GLN A 111 6.99 -17.09 -6.68
C GLN A 111 5.83 -17.64 -5.84
N MET A 112 4.62 -17.08 -5.95
CA MET A 112 3.42 -17.62 -5.29
C MET A 112 2.94 -18.95 -5.88
N LYS A 113 3.12 -19.17 -7.20
CA LYS A 113 2.78 -20.44 -7.85
C LYS A 113 3.76 -21.57 -7.48
N GLY A 114 4.98 -21.23 -7.04
CA GLY A 114 5.99 -22.17 -6.56
C GLY A 114 5.96 -22.45 -5.04
N ARG A 115 5.35 -21.58 -4.24
CA ARG A 115 5.14 -21.81 -2.80
C ARG A 115 3.81 -22.53 -2.57
N LYS A 116 3.86 -23.83 -2.26
CA LYS A 116 2.81 -24.45 -1.44
C LYS A 116 2.67 -23.59 -0.17
N PRO A 117 1.45 -23.27 0.29
CA PRO A 117 1.27 -22.56 1.55
C PRO A 117 2.00 -23.34 2.64
N SER A 118 2.89 -22.68 3.38
CA SER A 118 3.44 -23.27 4.59
C SER A 118 2.26 -23.54 5.51
N VAL A 119 2.21 -24.79 6.00
CA VAL A 119 1.10 -25.37 6.76
C VAL A 119 0.69 -24.47 7.93
N ASP A 120 1.61 -23.69 8.47
CA ASP A 120 1.41 -22.75 9.59
C ASP A 120 0.47 -21.57 9.28
N SER A 121 0.25 -21.23 8.00
CA SER A 121 -0.74 -20.21 7.59
C SER A 121 -2.15 -20.78 7.35
N LEU A 122 -2.30 -22.10 7.44
CA LEU A 122 -3.57 -22.81 7.25
C LEU A 122 -4.29 -23.13 8.58
N PHE A 123 -3.66 -22.87 9.73
CA PHE A 123 -4.15 -23.24 11.07
C PHE A 123 -4.31 -22.03 12.01
N ILE A 124 -4.92 -20.93 11.55
CA ILE A 124 -5.49 -19.93 12.47
C ILE A 124 -6.98 -19.75 12.15
N PHE A 125 -7.71 -20.85 12.24
CA PHE A 125 -9.15 -20.89 12.51
C PHE A 125 -9.44 -22.20 13.25
N ASP A 126 -8.93 -22.32 14.48
CA ASP A 126 -9.46 -23.27 15.46
C ASP A 126 -9.43 -22.59 16.83
N VAL A 127 -10.54 -21.92 17.15
CA VAL A 127 -11.05 -21.71 18.51
C VAL A 127 -12.54 -22.02 18.47
#